data_AF-A0AAU3H3P5-F1
#
_entry.id   AF-A0AAU3H3P5-F1
#
_cell.length_a   1.000
_cell.length_b   1.000
_cell.length_c   1.000
_cell.angle_alpha   90.00
_cell.angle_beta   90.00
_cell.angle_gamma   90.00
#
_symmetry.space_group_name_H-M   'P 1'
#
loop_
_entity.id
_entity.type
_entity.pdbx_description
1 polymer ?
#
loop_
_entity_poly.entity_id
_entity_poly.type
_entity_poly.pdbx_seq_one_letter_code
_entity_poly.pdbx_strand_id
1 'polypeptide(L)'
;MDRDRLGAPPDRATTGVSPGAVAAQAQGHAAVNSYWVSFSVPTQHSAIAPSGVIAPSGDWLKRCPADGSPSVAVVDLDDSSEAAAEAVTYARPWRREARAGVHAQHRVDDPRSEDRTAAFQGVFRK
;
A
#
# COMPACT_ATOMS: atom_id res chain seq x y z
N MET A 1 -45.97 11.65 -2.98
CA MET A 1 -45.28 11.43 -4.27
C MET A 1 -43.85 11.85 -4.03
N ASP A 2 -43.02 10.87 -3.68
CA ASP A 2 -41.69 11.01 -3.11
C ASP A 2 -40.66 11.17 -4.24
N ARG A 3 -39.97 12.31 -4.29
CA ARG A 3 -38.95 12.64 -5.30
C ARG A 3 -37.66 13.07 -4.60
N ASP A 4 -37.04 12.19 -3.82
CA ASP A 4 -35.67 12.40 -3.29
C ASP A 4 -34.96 11.07 -2.96
N ARG A 5 -34.86 10.15 -3.94
CA ARG A 5 -34.12 8.88 -3.81
C ARG A 5 -33.12 8.61 -4.93
N LEU A 6 -32.24 9.57 -5.22
CA LEU A 6 -31.05 9.32 -6.05
C LEU A 6 -29.81 9.98 -5.44
N GLY A 7 -29.52 9.64 -4.18
CA GLY A 7 -28.17 9.79 -3.63
C GLY A 7 -27.32 8.63 -4.16
N ALA A 8 -26.35 8.92 -5.02
CA ALA A 8 -25.33 7.93 -5.37
C ALA A 8 -24.65 7.43 -4.08
N PRO A 9 -24.40 6.12 -3.93
CA PRO A 9 -23.79 5.64 -2.70
C PRO A 9 -22.38 6.24 -2.57
N PRO A 10 -22.00 6.75 -1.38
CA PRO A 10 -20.76 7.51 -1.16
C PRO A 10 -19.48 6.66 -1.26
N ASP A 11 -19.59 5.38 -1.64
CA ASP A 11 -18.54 4.38 -1.57
C ASP A 11 -17.90 4.04 -2.93
N ARG A 12 -18.35 4.66 -4.03
CA ARG A 12 -17.81 4.36 -5.36
C ARG A 12 -16.46 5.03 -5.59
N ALA A 13 -15.39 4.35 -5.20
CA ALA A 13 -14.06 4.60 -5.76
C ALA A 13 -14.07 4.35 -7.28
N THR A 14 -13.29 5.11 -8.06
CA THR A 14 -13.27 5.05 -9.53
C THR A 14 -12.91 3.67 -10.08
N THR A 15 -12.33 2.80 -9.25
CA THR A 15 -11.97 1.40 -9.55
C THR A 15 -13.09 0.40 -9.25
N GLY A 16 -14.22 0.81 -8.64
CA GLY A 16 -15.31 -0.07 -8.23
C GLY A 16 -15.00 -0.97 -7.02
N VAL A 17 -13.83 -0.81 -6.40
CA VAL A 17 -13.39 -1.60 -5.24
C VAL A 17 -13.61 -0.80 -3.96
N SER A 18 -14.26 -1.41 -2.97
CA SER A 18 -14.48 -0.78 -1.66
C SER A 18 -13.14 -0.48 -0.98
N PRO A 19 -12.96 0.71 -0.36
CA PRO A 19 -11.74 1.05 0.39
C PRO A 19 -11.32 0.00 1.42
N GLY A 20 -12.30 -0.68 2.05
CA GLY A 20 -12.02 -1.77 3.00
C GLY A 20 -11.40 -3.01 2.33
N ALA A 21 -11.84 -3.34 1.12
CA ALA A 21 -11.22 -4.43 0.36
C ALA A 21 -9.79 -4.07 -0.08
N VAL A 22 -9.54 -2.82 -0.44
CA VAL A 22 -8.17 -2.33 -0.75
C VAL A 22 -7.29 -2.37 0.50
N ALA A 23 -7.82 -2.02 1.68
CA ALA A 23 -7.08 -2.12 2.94
C ALA A 23 -6.70 -3.57 3.27
N ALA A 24 -7.62 -4.53 3.09
CA ALA A 24 -7.34 -5.95 3.26
C ALA A 24 -6.28 -6.45 2.25
N GLN A 25 -6.35 -5.99 1.00
CA GLN A 25 -5.33 -6.28 -0.01
C GLN A 25 -3.97 -5.71 0.39
N ALA A 26 -3.92 -4.51 0.96
CA ALA A 26 -2.67 -3.91 1.45
C ALA A 26 -2.06 -4.73 2.60
N GLN A 27 -2.89 -5.23 3.53
CA GLN A 27 -2.45 -6.12 4.61
C GLN A 27 -1.89 -7.43 4.07
N GLY A 28 -2.62 -8.07 3.15
CA GLY A 28 -2.15 -9.28 2.47
C GLY A 28 -0.87 -9.03 1.67
N HIS A 29 -0.75 -7.87 1.01
CA HIS A 29 0.44 -7.50 0.26
C HIS A 29 1.67 -7.34 1.17
N ALA A 30 1.49 -6.72 2.34
CA ALA A 30 2.52 -6.58 3.36
C ALA A 30 2.99 -7.95 3.87
N ALA A 31 2.06 -8.82 4.27
CA ALA A 31 2.35 -10.17 4.78
C ALA A 31 3.03 -11.06 3.74
N VAL A 32 2.45 -11.16 2.54
CA VAL A 32 2.93 -12.06 1.48
C VAL A 32 4.31 -11.66 0.97
N ASN A 33 4.67 -10.37 1.01
CA ASN A 33 5.99 -9.90 0.58
C ASN A 33 6.93 -9.56 1.75
N SER A 34 6.45 -9.67 2.99
CA SER A 34 7.11 -9.27 4.24
C SER A 34 7.80 -7.91 4.13
N TYR A 35 7.02 -6.90 3.76
CA TYR A 35 7.42 -5.50 3.68
C TYR A 35 6.48 -4.64 4.50
N TRP A 36 6.97 -3.49 4.95
CA TRP A 36 6.10 -2.43 5.41
C TRP A 36 5.34 -1.81 4.25
N VAL A 37 4.05 -1.55 4.45
CA VAL A 37 3.19 -0.90 3.45
C VAL A 37 2.57 0.34 4.07
N SER A 38 2.75 1.47 3.38
CA SER A 38 2.00 2.69 3.68
C SER A 38 0.69 2.68 2.90
N PHE A 39 -0.43 2.84 3.60
CA PHE A 39 -1.77 2.88 3.02
C PHE A 39 -2.36 4.27 3.23
N SER A 40 -2.76 4.92 2.13
CA SER A 40 -3.28 6.28 2.14
C SER A 40 -4.61 6.36 1.40
N VAL A 41 -5.60 6.95 2.06
CA VAL A 41 -6.90 7.27 1.46
C VAL A 41 -7.30 8.71 1.76
N PRO A 42 -8.13 9.33 0.89
CA PRO A 42 -8.82 10.57 1.23
C PRO A 42 -9.70 10.42 2.48
N THR A 43 -9.85 11.51 3.24
CA THR A 43 -10.58 11.51 4.53
C THR A 43 -12.03 11.06 4.42
N GLN A 44 -12.69 11.27 3.28
CA GLN A 44 -14.06 10.81 3.00
C GLN A 44 -14.21 9.28 3.12
N HIS A 45 -13.12 8.50 3.03
CA HIS A 45 -13.14 7.04 3.16
C HIS A 45 -12.60 6.53 4.52
N SER A 46 -12.23 7.44 5.43
CA SER A 46 -11.61 7.09 6.71
C SER A 46 -12.48 6.20 7.61
N ALA A 47 -13.81 6.35 7.57
CA ALA A 47 -14.72 5.50 8.34
C ALA A 47 -14.68 4.02 7.91
N ILE A 48 -14.34 3.75 6.64
CA ILE A 48 -14.29 2.40 6.07
C ILE A 48 -12.87 1.83 6.15
N ALA A 49 -11.87 2.64 5.84
CA ALA A 49 -10.48 2.22 5.80
C ALA A 49 -9.57 3.41 6.13
N PRO A 50 -9.25 3.66 7.41
CA PRO A 50 -8.35 4.74 7.78
C PRO A 50 -6.95 4.53 7.17
N SER A 51 -6.30 5.62 6.75
CA SER A 51 -4.90 5.61 6.34
C SER A 51 -3.99 5.11 7.48
N GLY A 52 -2.85 4.51 7.16
CA GLY A 52 -1.96 3.95 8.18
C GLY A 52 -0.74 3.23 7.61
N VAL A 53 0.01 2.60 8.51
CA VAL A 53 1.20 1.79 8.18
C VAL A 53 0.99 0.36 8.64
N ILE A 54 1.30 -0.59 7.77
CA ILE A 54 1.17 -2.04 7.97
C ILE A 54 2.56 -2.65 8.10
N ALA A 55 2.74 -3.53 9.09
CA ALA A 55 3.96 -4.29 9.35
C ALA A 55 4.15 -5.45 8.36
N PRO A 56 5.37 -6.02 8.25
CA PRO A 56 5.64 -7.23 7.48
C PRO A 56 4.78 -8.45 7.87
N SER A 57 4.19 -8.48 9.07
CA SER A 57 3.25 -9.51 9.50
C SER A 57 1.86 -9.37 8.88
N GLY A 58 1.53 -8.19 8.32
CA GLY A 58 0.18 -7.83 7.87
C GLY A 58 -0.63 -7.04 8.91
N ASP A 59 -0.09 -6.83 10.11
CA ASP A 59 -0.76 -6.07 11.17
C ASP A 59 -0.59 -4.56 11.02
N TRP A 60 -1.57 -3.79 11.49
CA TRP A 60 -1.46 -2.33 11.52
C TRP A 60 -0.52 -1.87 12.64
N LEU A 61 0.53 -1.12 12.30
CA LEU A 61 1.39 -0.45 13.29
C LEU A 61 0.73 0.81 13.85
N LYS A 62 0.09 1.58 12.97
CA LYS A 62 -0.65 2.79 13.33
C LYS A 62 -1.67 3.13 12.26
N ARG A 63 -2.76 3.75 12.68
CA ARG A 63 -3.82 4.25 11.80
C ARG A 63 -4.19 5.68 12.17
N CYS A 64 -4.60 6.45 11.17
CA CYS A 64 -5.30 7.71 11.37
C CYS A 64 -6.67 7.46 12.02
N PRO A 65 -7.29 8.50 12.61
CA PRO A 65 -8.68 8.45 13.05
C PRO A 65 -9.63 8.06 11.92
N ALA A 66 -10.73 7.40 12.28
CA ALA A 66 -11.79 6.97 11.36
C ALA A 66 -12.97 7.96 11.31
N ASP A 67 -12.75 9.22 11.71
CA ASP A 67 -13.78 10.22 11.99
C ASP A 67 -13.97 11.28 10.88
N GLY A 68 -13.31 11.10 9.73
CA GLY A 68 -13.36 12.05 8.63
C GLY A 68 -12.40 13.23 8.76
N SER A 69 -11.63 13.34 9.85
CA SER A 69 -10.67 14.42 10.02
C SER A 69 -9.39 14.20 9.20
N PRO A 70 -8.79 15.26 8.62
CA PRO A 70 -7.45 15.19 8.03
C PRO A 70 -6.41 14.83 9.08
N SER A 71 -5.63 13.78 8.83
CA SER A 71 -4.62 13.28 9.76
C SER A 71 -3.51 12.53 9.01
N VAL A 72 -2.34 12.44 9.65
CA VAL A 72 -1.18 11.67 9.18
C VAL A 72 -0.73 10.68 10.26
N ALA A 73 -0.49 9.43 9.86
CA ALA A 73 0.09 8.42 10.73
C ALA A 73 1.60 8.40 10.54
N VAL A 74 2.35 8.68 11.62
CA VAL A 74 3.82 8.62 11.65
C VAL A 74 4.24 7.47 12.56
N VAL A 75 5.14 6.62 12.05
CA VAL A 75 5.67 5.43 12.72
C VAL A 75 7.16 5.35 12.43
N ASP A 76 7.94 5.00 13.46
CA ASP A 76 9.34 4.63 13.31
C ASP A 76 9.42 3.15 12.94
N LEU A 77 10.10 2.83 11.84
CA LEU A 77 10.28 1.46 11.41
C LEU A 77 11.45 0.84 12.16
N ASP A 78 11.17 -0.19 12.95
CA ASP A 78 12.16 -0.91 13.73
C ASP A 78 12.59 -2.20 13.03
N ASP A 79 13.78 -2.16 12.42
CA ASP A 79 14.41 -3.32 11.77
C ASP A 79 14.83 -4.40 12.77
N SER A 80 14.87 -4.10 14.08
CA SER A 80 15.15 -5.07 15.14
C SER A 80 13.90 -5.77 15.69
N SER A 81 12.70 -5.34 15.28
CA SER A 81 11.45 -6.00 15.66
C SER A 81 11.42 -7.45 15.18
N GLU A 82 10.73 -8.32 15.92
CA GLU A 82 10.60 -9.74 15.57
C GLU A 82 10.05 -9.93 14.15
N ALA A 83 9.03 -9.15 13.76
CA ALA A 83 8.47 -9.19 12.41
C ALA A 83 9.47 -8.78 11.32
N ALA A 84 10.35 -7.80 11.60
CA ALA A 84 11.41 -7.41 10.69
C ALA A 84 12.51 -8.48 10.60
N ALA A 85 12.92 -9.03 11.75
CA ALA A 85 13.91 -10.08 11.84
C ALA A 85 13.45 -11.35 11.10
N GLU A 86 12.20 -11.76 11.27
CA GLU A 86 11.61 -12.89 10.56
C GLU A 86 11.54 -12.63 9.05
N ALA A 87 11.09 -11.43 8.67
CA ALA A 87 10.99 -11.02 7.27
C ALA A 87 12.34 -11.08 6.55
N VAL A 88 13.39 -10.56 7.18
CA VAL A 88 14.74 -10.48 6.60
C VAL A 88 15.45 -11.83 6.65
N THR A 89 15.33 -12.58 7.74
CA THR A 89 16.07 -13.82 7.94
C THR A 89 15.47 -14.99 7.19
N TYR A 90 14.14 -15.11 7.15
CA TYR A 90 13.47 -16.31 6.64
C TYR A 90 12.61 -16.01 5.41
N ALA A 91 11.67 -15.07 5.50
CA ALA A 91 10.63 -14.94 4.49
C ALA A 91 11.16 -14.39 3.14
N ARG A 92 11.97 -13.32 3.17
CA ARG A 92 12.52 -12.70 1.95
C ARG A 92 13.53 -13.62 1.25
N PRO A 93 14.49 -14.27 1.94
CA PRO A 93 15.39 -15.24 1.31
C PRO A 93 14.63 -16.39 0.64
N TRP A 94 13.67 -17.01 1.35
CA TRP A 94 12.83 -18.06 0.78
C TRP A 94 12.11 -17.61 -0.49
N ARG A 95 11.49 -16.42 -0.49
CA ARG A 95 10.82 -15.89 -1.69
C ARG A 95 11.77 -15.62 -2.84
N ARG A 96 12.99 -15.12 -2.56
CA ARG A 96 14.01 -14.90 -3.58
C ARG A 96 14.38 -16.23 -4.26
N GLU A 97 14.56 -17.28 -3.47
CA GLU A 97 14.86 -18.61 -3.96
C GLU A 97 13.66 -19.23 -4.71
N ALA A 98 12.47 -19.23 -4.12
CA ALA A 98 11.26 -19.79 -4.71
C ALA A 98 10.86 -19.11 -6.04
N ARG A 99 11.17 -17.82 -6.21
CA ARG A 99 10.92 -17.07 -7.46
C ARG A 99 12.12 -17.07 -8.41
N ALA A 100 13.27 -17.63 -8.02
CA ALA A 100 14.44 -17.68 -8.87
C ALA A 100 14.12 -18.48 -10.15
N GLY A 101 14.46 -17.90 -11.31
CA GLY A 101 14.27 -18.58 -12.60
C GLY A 101 12.84 -18.60 -13.15
N VAL A 102 11.79 -18.35 -12.35
CA VAL A 102 10.38 -18.43 -12.78
C VAL A 102 10.07 -17.52 -13.98
N HIS A 103 10.68 -16.33 -14.00
CA HIS A 103 10.50 -15.37 -15.09
C HIS A 103 11.67 -15.33 -16.09
N ALA A 104 12.71 -16.16 -15.92
CA ALA A 104 13.92 -16.07 -16.73
C ALA A 104 13.63 -16.27 -18.22
N GLN A 105 12.75 -17.21 -18.56
CA GLN A 105 12.32 -17.49 -19.93
C GLN A 105 11.45 -16.40 -20.58
N HIS A 106 10.87 -15.51 -19.77
CA HIS A 106 9.97 -14.43 -20.22
C HIS A 106 10.59 -13.04 -20.05
N ARG A 107 11.90 -12.96 -19.76
CA ARG A 107 12.59 -11.68 -19.58
C ARG A 107 12.71 -10.99 -20.93
N VAL A 108 12.15 -9.78 -21.04
CA VAL A 108 12.24 -8.94 -22.22
C VAL A 108 13.28 -7.85 -21.94
N ASP A 109 14.28 -7.71 -22.81
CA ASP A 109 15.19 -6.56 -22.81
C ASP A 109 14.54 -5.42 -23.60
N ASP A 110 13.88 -4.50 -22.89
CA ASP A 110 13.31 -3.27 -23.45
C ASP A 110 14.19 -2.06 -23.08
N PRO A 111 14.80 -1.35 -24.05
CA PRO A 111 15.60 -0.15 -23.79
C PRO A 111 14.89 0.94 -22.98
N ARG A 112 13.55 0.99 -23.02
CA ARG A 112 12.75 1.91 -22.19
C ARG A 112 12.84 1.60 -20.70
N SER A 113 13.13 0.34 -20.33
CA SER A 113 13.33 -0.06 -18.93
C SER A 113 14.69 0.38 -18.38
N GLU A 114 15.65 0.65 -19.25
CA GLU A 114 16.98 1.14 -18.90
C GLU A 114 17.04 2.67 -18.76
N ASP A 115 16.10 3.39 -19.40
CA ASP A 115 15.99 4.84 -19.29
C ASP A 115 15.37 5.24 -17.94
N ARG A 116 16.22 5.66 -16.99
CA ARG A 116 15.82 6.19 -15.68
C ARG A 116 15.77 7.72 -15.64
N THR A 117 15.78 8.40 -16.79
CA THR A 117 15.93 9.86 -16.89
C THR A 117 14.65 10.64 -16.53
N ALA A 118 13.65 9.99 -15.93
CA ALA A 118 12.54 10.66 -15.25
C ALA A 118 12.99 11.30 -13.92
N ALA A 119 14.08 12.09 -13.94
CA ALA A 119 14.39 13.00 -12.85
C ALA A 119 13.42 14.19 -12.94
N PHE A 120 12.72 14.44 -11.84
CA PHE A 120 11.90 15.64 -11.63
C PHE A 120 12.77 16.88 -11.83
N GLN A 121 12.71 17.50 -13.02
CA GLN A 121 13.33 18.79 -13.32
C GLN A 121 12.44 19.92 -12.77
N GLY A 122 12.28 19.95 -11.44
CA GLY A 122 11.61 21.06 -10.76
C GLY A 122 12.58 22.20 -10.50
N VAL A 123 12.74 23.09 -11.48
CA VAL A 123 13.34 24.41 -11.20
C VAL A 123 12.35 25.21 -10.38
N PHE A 124 12.52 25.22 -9.06
CA PHE A 124 11.88 26.21 -8.19
C PHE A 124 12.53 27.57 -8.48
N ARG A 125 11.85 28.43 -9.24
CA ARG A 125 12.16 29.86 -9.23
C ARG A 125 11.44 30.48 -8.03
N LYS A 126 12.23 31.18 -7.22
CA LYS A 126 11.83 31.96 -6.05
C LYS A 126 10.96 33.14 -6.43
#